data_AF-A0A9D2D1V5-F1
#
_entry.id   AF-A0A9D2D1V5-F1
#
_cell.length_a   1.000
_cell.length_b   1.000
_cell.length_c   1.000
_cell.angle_alpha   90.00
_cell.angle_beta   90.00
_cell.angle_gamma   90.00
#
_symmetry.space_group_name_H-M   'P 1'
#
loop_
_entity.id
_entity.type
_entity.pdbx_description
1 polymer ?
#
loop_
_entity_poly.entity_id
_entity_poly.type
_entity_poly.pdbx_seq_one_letter_code
_entity_poly.pdbx_strand_id
1 'polypeptide(L)'
;MPMEKMVIFHNLLDENARPAMERWFRRSHVPDVLTQYPWTNRYLLYRPVPAPEGAKDAGLYTYRIHENWAYDISLRRGHKGLIGMTPEPCQNVIKADIVHIPAEPTEDFLGADWSYEQHPILRWVIAYRYPQNADKEACDRFFLDVQAKEIMQIPGLIRFFSHKAVEFEGSALPITTDDNKEEGSEK
;
A
#
# COMPACT_ATOMS: atom_id res chain seq x y z
N MET A 1 12.29 14.07 -13.62
CA MET A 1 11.36 12.92 -13.58
C MET A 1 10.40 13.16 -12.42
N PRO A 2 9.09 12.96 -12.62
CA PRO A 2 8.13 13.05 -11.51
C PRO A 2 8.50 12.01 -10.45
N MET A 3 8.40 12.38 -9.18
CA MET A 3 8.71 11.48 -8.07
C MET A 3 7.59 10.44 -7.93
N GLU A 4 7.94 9.21 -7.54
CA GLU A 4 6.99 8.13 -7.33
C GLU A 4 7.13 7.57 -5.91
N LYS A 5 6.06 6.97 -5.42
CA LYS A 5 6.08 6.24 -4.15
C LYS A 5 5.46 4.87 -4.30
N MET A 6 6.04 3.91 -3.61
CA MET A 6 5.45 2.59 -3.42
C MET A 6 4.80 2.54 -2.07
N VAL A 7 3.53 2.16 -2.05
CA VAL A 7 2.73 1.98 -0.85
C VAL A 7 2.55 0.48 -0.64
N ILE A 8 3.01 -0.03 0.50
CA ILE A 8 2.90 -1.44 0.85
C ILE A 8 1.91 -1.60 1.99
N PHE A 9 0.83 -2.31 1.74
CA PHE A 9 -0.21 -2.65 2.70
C PHE A 9 0.07 -4.03 3.27
N HIS A 10 0.40 -4.11 4.56
CA HIS A 10 0.63 -5.37 5.24
C HIS A 10 -0.56 -5.76 6.11
N ASN A 11 -1.04 -6.98 5.92
CA ASN A 11 -2.00 -7.63 6.79
C ASN A 11 -1.30 -8.69 7.65
N LEU A 12 -1.55 -8.69 8.96
CA LEU A 12 -1.07 -9.74 9.86
C LEU A 12 -2.17 -10.80 9.98
N LEU A 13 -1.82 -12.04 9.68
CA LEU A 13 -2.75 -13.19 9.66
C LEU A 13 -2.82 -13.88 11.03
N ASP A 14 -1.80 -13.72 11.87
CA ASP A 14 -1.76 -14.22 13.25
C ASP A 14 -1.26 -13.12 14.19
N GLU A 15 -2.16 -12.67 15.07
CA GLU A 15 -1.87 -11.62 16.04
C GLU A 15 -0.80 -12.05 17.08
N ASN A 16 -0.65 -13.35 17.34
CA ASN A 16 0.40 -13.85 18.24
C ASN A 16 1.80 -13.63 17.66
N ALA A 17 1.92 -13.49 16.33
CA ALA A 17 3.18 -13.19 15.67
C ALA A 17 3.59 -11.72 15.80
N ARG A 18 2.68 -10.80 16.16
CA ARG A 18 2.93 -9.35 16.19
C ARG A 18 4.20 -8.97 16.98
N PRO A 19 4.48 -9.49 18.19
CA PRO A 19 5.67 -9.09 18.93
C PRO A 19 6.98 -9.45 18.21
N ALA A 20 7.04 -10.64 17.62
CA ALA A 20 8.21 -11.10 16.86
C ALA A 20 8.36 -10.29 15.56
N MET A 21 7.25 -10.10 14.84
CA MET A 21 7.23 -9.34 13.59
C MET A 21 7.60 -7.87 13.82
N GLU A 22 7.08 -7.19 14.85
CA GLU A 22 7.43 -5.79 15.15
C GLU A 22 8.92 -5.63 15.46
N ARG A 23 9.48 -6.56 16.25
CA ARG A 23 10.91 -6.57 16.59
C ARG A 23 11.75 -6.75 15.33
N TRP A 24 11.44 -7.74 14.51
CA TRP A 24 12.15 -8.00 13.25
C TRP A 24 12.05 -6.81 12.30
N PHE A 25 10.85 -6.23 12.15
CA PHE A 25 10.62 -5.13 11.22
C PHE A 25 11.53 -3.94 11.54
N ARG A 26 11.57 -3.54 12.82
CA ARG A 26 12.34 -2.39 13.29
C ARG A 26 13.84 -2.67 13.36
N ARG A 27 14.23 -3.85 13.85
CA ARG A 27 15.65 -4.16 14.14
C ARG A 27 16.42 -4.61 12.89
N SER A 28 15.74 -5.27 11.96
CA SER A 28 16.39 -5.96 10.85
C SER A 28 15.84 -5.48 9.50
N HIS A 29 14.54 -5.65 9.25
CA HIS A 29 13.98 -5.39 7.91
C HIS A 29 14.20 -3.95 7.43
N VAL A 30 13.84 -2.94 8.25
CA VAL A 30 13.98 -1.53 7.87
C VAL A 30 15.44 -1.16 7.61
N PRO A 31 16.40 -1.46 8.51
CA PRO A 31 17.83 -1.27 8.22
C PRO A 31 18.28 -1.97 6.93
N ASP A 32 17.91 -3.24 6.73
CA ASP A 32 18.30 -4.01 5.55
C ASP A 32 17.75 -3.39 4.26
N VAL A 33 16.51 -2.89 4.27
CA VAL A 33 15.93 -2.17 3.12
C VAL A 33 16.68 -0.88 2.85
N LEU A 34 16.96 -0.06 3.88
CA LEU A 34 17.63 1.23 3.72
C LEU A 34 19.07 1.06 3.24
N THR A 35 19.80 0.06 3.73
CA THR A 35 21.16 -0.26 3.26
C THR A 35 21.15 -0.66 1.79
N GLN A 36 20.13 -1.41 1.36
CA GLN A 36 20.06 -1.95 0.00
C GLN A 36 19.36 -1.03 -0.98
N TYR A 37 18.74 0.04 -0.48
CA TYR A 37 18.05 1.02 -1.30
C TYR A 37 18.48 2.44 -0.94
N PRO A 38 19.77 2.79 -1.19
CA PRO A 38 20.37 4.03 -0.72
C PRO A 38 19.78 5.30 -1.36
N TRP A 39 19.07 5.15 -2.49
CA TRP A 39 18.42 6.26 -3.20
C TRP A 39 16.98 6.53 -2.72
N THR A 40 16.55 5.88 -1.64
CA THR A 40 15.25 6.16 -1.01
C THR A 40 15.28 7.56 -0.41
N ASN A 41 14.38 8.43 -0.86
CA ASN A 41 14.29 9.80 -0.32
C ASN A 41 13.50 9.84 0.99
N ARG A 42 12.47 9.01 1.11
CA ARG A 42 11.62 8.90 2.29
C ARG A 42 11.19 7.46 2.49
N TYR A 43 11.28 6.99 3.72
CA TYR A 43 10.79 5.70 4.16
C TYR A 43 9.89 5.92 5.36
N LEU A 44 8.57 5.82 5.17
CA LEU A 44 7.58 6.15 6.17
C LEU A 44 6.83 4.89 6.58
N LEU A 45 6.53 4.78 7.88
CA LEU A 45 5.74 3.68 8.42
C LEU A 45 4.53 4.21 9.18
N TYR A 46 3.36 3.69 8.84
CA TYR A 46 2.09 4.02 9.48
C TYR A 46 1.52 2.77 10.13
N ARG A 47 1.06 2.92 11.38
CA ARG A 47 0.31 1.87 12.07
C ARG A 47 -1.19 2.10 11.88
N PRO A 48 -1.95 1.06 11.49
CA PRO A 48 -3.40 1.12 11.51
C PRO A 48 -3.87 1.39 12.95
N VAL A 49 -4.91 2.20 13.06
CA VAL A 49 -5.66 2.35 14.31
C VAL A 49 -6.69 1.22 14.42
N PRO A 50 -7.27 0.97 15.62
CA PRO A 50 -8.37 0.02 15.74
C PRO A 50 -9.47 0.29 14.71
N ALA A 51 -9.82 -0.72 13.95
CA ALA A 51 -10.82 -0.59 12.90
C ALA A 51 -12.24 -0.47 13.50
N PRO A 52 -13.14 0.32 12.89
CA PRO A 52 -14.53 0.39 13.32
C PRO A 52 -15.25 -0.94 13.09
N GLU A 53 -16.40 -1.11 13.74
CA GLU A 53 -17.26 -2.28 13.53
C GLU A 53 -17.67 -2.41 12.05
N GLY A 54 -17.71 -3.64 11.53
CA GLY A 54 -18.01 -3.93 10.12
C GLY A 54 -16.85 -3.72 9.13
N ALA A 55 -15.74 -3.09 9.54
CA ALA A 55 -14.61 -2.84 8.63
C ALA A 55 -13.84 -4.10 8.20
N LYS A 56 -13.98 -5.21 8.94
CA LYS A 56 -13.29 -6.47 8.61
C LYS A 56 -13.69 -6.99 7.23
N ASP A 57 -14.97 -6.87 6.88
CA ASP A 57 -15.52 -7.38 5.63
C ASP A 57 -15.12 -6.50 4.42
N ALA A 58 -14.56 -5.32 4.68
CA ALA A 58 -14.09 -4.38 3.66
C ALA A 58 -12.61 -4.60 3.24
N GLY A 59 -11.98 -5.70 3.67
CA GLY A 59 -10.59 -6.01 3.29
C GLY A 59 -9.53 -5.26 4.11
N LEU A 60 -9.67 -5.29 5.44
CA LEU A 60 -8.81 -4.55 6.37
C LEU A 60 -7.35 -5.04 6.37
N TYR A 61 -6.39 -4.11 6.29
CA TYR A 61 -4.99 -4.34 6.59
C TYR A 61 -4.67 -4.02 8.05
N THR A 62 -4.27 -5.04 8.83
CA THR A 62 -4.21 -4.95 10.30
C THR A 62 -2.81 -4.69 10.86
N TYR A 63 -1.77 -4.64 10.03
CA TYR A 63 -0.40 -4.57 10.51
C TYR A 63 0.24 -3.20 10.35
N ARG A 64 0.47 -2.76 9.11
CA ARG A 64 1.26 -1.57 8.79
C ARG A 64 1.12 -1.18 7.33
N ILE A 65 1.20 0.12 7.06
CA ILE A 65 1.37 0.67 5.72
C ILE A 65 2.75 1.32 5.64
N HIS A 66 3.53 1.00 4.61
CA HIS A 66 4.79 1.69 4.34
C HIS A 66 4.73 2.50 3.07
N GLU A 67 5.42 3.64 3.07
CA GLU A 67 5.69 4.39 1.86
C GLU A 67 7.18 4.49 1.59
N ASN A 68 7.60 4.04 0.41
CA ASN A 68 8.97 4.14 -0.07
C ASN A 68 9.00 5.11 -1.25
N TRP A 69 9.61 6.27 -1.06
CA TRP A 69 9.68 7.33 -2.05
C TRP A 69 11.02 7.26 -2.81
N ALA A 70 10.94 7.25 -4.14
CA ALA A 70 12.11 7.19 -5.01
C ALA A 70 11.93 8.07 -6.25
N TYR A 71 13.05 8.45 -6.86
CA TYR A 71 13.04 9.29 -8.06
C TYR A 71 12.66 8.51 -9.33
N ASP A 72 12.96 7.22 -9.39
CA ASP A 72 12.70 6.37 -10.54
C ASP A 72 12.62 4.90 -10.08
N ILE A 73 11.62 4.20 -10.58
CA ILE A 73 11.42 2.78 -10.31
C ILE A 73 12.48 1.88 -10.96
N SER A 74 13.04 2.28 -12.09
CA SER A 74 14.13 1.57 -12.77
C SER A 74 15.44 1.64 -11.99
N LEU A 75 15.58 2.66 -11.13
CA LEU A 75 16.66 2.78 -10.16
C LEU A 75 16.39 1.98 -8.89
N ARG A 76 15.25 1.27 -8.80
CA ARG A 76 15.02 0.28 -7.74
C ARG A 76 15.88 -0.96 -7.98
N ARG A 77 16.23 -1.59 -6.87
CA ARG A 77 16.90 -2.89 -6.73
C ARG A 77 16.61 -3.85 -7.91
N GLY A 78 17.66 -4.42 -8.52
CA GLY A 78 17.55 -5.60 -9.37
C GLY A 78 17.39 -6.89 -8.56
N HIS A 79 16.96 -7.98 -9.21
CA HIS A 79 16.62 -9.31 -8.62
C HIS A 79 17.68 -9.93 -7.68
N LYS A 80 18.95 -9.47 -7.72
CA LYS A 80 20.07 -10.04 -6.94
C LYS A 80 20.13 -9.57 -5.48
N GLY A 81 19.28 -8.64 -5.06
CA GLY A 81 19.33 -8.02 -3.73
C GLY A 81 18.73 -8.84 -2.57
N LEU A 82 17.86 -9.81 -2.80
CA LEU A 82 17.15 -10.49 -1.68
C LEU A 82 18.05 -11.35 -0.78
N ILE A 83 19.24 -11.74 -1.26
CA ILE A 83 20.20 -12.59 -0.53
C ILE A 83 20.68 -11.94 0.78
N GLY A 84 20.69 -10.60 0.85
CA GLY A 84 21.17 -9.87 2.03
C GLY A 84 20.09 -9.49 3.06
N MET A 85 18.83 -9.91 2.90
CA MET A 85 17.78 -9.57 3.85
C MET A 85 17.70 -10.58 4.99
N THR A 86 17.57 -10.09 6.21
CA THR A 86 17.25 -10.92 7.37
C THR A 86 15.87 -11.56 7.16
N PRO A 87 15.74 -12.90 7.18
CA PRO A 87 14.46 -13.58 6.99
C PRO A 87 13.44 -13.22 8.07
N GLU A 88 12.16 -13.33 7.73
CA GLU A 88 11.06 -13.17 8.69
C GLU A 88 11.16 -14.22 9.81
N PRO A 89 10.85 -13.84 11.06
CA PRO A 89 10.95 -14.75 12.21
C PRO A 89 9.78 -15.74 12.27
N CYS A 90 8.69 -15.48 11.55
CA CYS A 90 7.47 -16.26 11.54
C CYS A 90 7.07 -16.50 10.08
N GLN A 91 6.69 -17.73 9.73
CA GLN A 91 6.33 -18.08 8.35
C GLN A 91 4.83 -17.92 8.13
N ASN A 92 4.45 -17.41 6.96
CA ASN A 92 3.05 -17.30 6.50
C ASN A 92 2.13 -16.50 7.45
N VAL A 93 2.68 -15.57 8.24
CA VAL A 93 1.89 -14.74 9.17
C VAL A 93 1.59 -13.35 8.63
N ILE A 94 2.13 -12.98 7.47
CA ILE A 94 1.97 -11.66 6.86
C ILE A 94 1.61 -11.80 5.38
N LYS A 95 0.64 -11.02 4.92
CA LYS A 95 0.34 -10.81 3.50
C LYS A 95 0.64 -9.36 3.17
N ALA A 96 1.24 -9.11 2.01
CA ALA A 96 1.57 -7.76 1.56
C ALA A 96 1.02 -7.50 0.16
N ASP A 97 0.36 -6.36 -0.02
CA ASP A 97 -0.06 -5.82 -1.31
C ASP A 97 0.74 -4.55 -1.60
N ILE A 98 1.34 -4.45 -2.80
CA ILE A 98 2.33 -3.41 -3.13
C ILE A 98 1.84 -2.56 -4.32
N VAL A 99 1.52 -1.29 -4.07
CA VAL A 99 1.02 -0.36 -5.10
C VAL A 99 2.08 0.67 -5.44
N HIS A 100 2.31 0.90 -6.73
CA HIS A 100 3.13 2.02 -7.20
C HIS A 100 2.24 3.15 -7.69
N ILE A 101 2.51 4.36 -7.22
CA ILE A 101 1.71 5.55 -7.54
C ILE A 101 2.61 6.78 -7.70
N PRO A 102 2.16 7.80 -8.45
CA PRO A 102 2.80 9.10 -8.45
C PRO A 102 2.88 9.67 -7.03
N ALA A 103 3.92 10.47 -6.76
CA ALA A 103 4.09 11.14 -5.47
C ALA A 103 2.93 12.08 -5.13
N GLU A 104 2.49 12.85 -6.13
CA GLU A 104 1.34 13.75 -6.04
C GLU A 104 0.04 13.01 -6.39
N PRO A 105 -1.09 13.39 -5.77
CA PRO A 105 -2.40 12.86 -6.14
C PRO A 105 -2.67 13.06 -7.63
N THR A 106 -3.31 12.08 -8.25
CA THR A 106 -3.76 12.18 -9.65
C THR A 106 -5.06 12.98 -9.72
N GLU A 107 -5.91 12.81 -8.72
CA GLU A 107 -7.13 13.58 -8.53
C GLU A 107 -7.20 14.14 -7.10
N ASP A 108 -7.69 15.37 -6.99
CA ASP A 108 -7.96 16.04 -5.72
C ASP A 108 -9.41 16.51 -5.71
N PHE A 109 -10.25 15.86 -4.89
CA PHE A 109 -11.70 16.05 -4.93
C PHE A 109 -12.21 17.01 -3.86
N LEU A 110 -11.61 16.99 -2.66
CA LEU A 110 -12.11 17.74 -1.51
C LEU A 110 -10.98 18.10 -0.54
N GLY A 111 -11.01 19.34 -0.04
CA GLY A 111 -10.19 19.81 1.08
C GLY A 111 -8.72 20.07 0.72
N ALA A 112 -8.43 20.51 -0.50
CA ALA A 112 -7.06 20.86 -0.92
C ALA A 112 -6.46 22.03 -0.12
N ASP A 113 -7.33 22.91 0.41
CA ASP A 113 -7.01 24.07 1.22
C ASP A 113 -6.98 23.78 2.74
N TRP A 114 -7.26 22.55 3.15
CA TRP A 114 -7.27 22.17 4.56
C TRP A 114 -5.85 22.07 5.14
N SER A 115 -5.67 22.64 6.33
CA SER A 115 -4.41 22.55 7.07
C SER A 115 -4.43 21.44 8.12
N TYR A 116 -3.36 20.65 8.17
CA TYR A 116 -3.14 19.61 9.19
C TYR A 116 -3.04 20.16 10.62
N GLU A 117 -2.77 21.46 10.79
CA GLU A 117 -2.64 22.12 12.10
C GLU A 117 -3.99 22.38 12.77
N GLN A 118 -5.09 22.35 12.00
CA GLN A 118 -6.39 22.75 12.51
C GLN A 118 -7.14 21.61 13.22
N HIS A 119 -6.91 20.35 12.82
CA HIS A 119 -7.63 19.20 13.34
C HIS A 119 -6.80 17.90 13.29
N PRO A 120 -6.96 16.98 14.26
CA PRO A 120 -6.43 15.62 14.13
C PRO A 120 -7.15 14.88 12.99
N ILE A 121 -6.38 14.19 12.13
CA ILE A 121 -6.92 13.52 10.95
C ILE A 121 -6.83 12.00 11.11
N LEU A 122 -7.98 11.33 11.03
CA LEU A 122 -8.03 9.90 10.75
C LEU A 122 -8.03 9.68 9.23
N ARG A 123 -6.99 9.02 8.71
CA ARG A 123 -6.87 8.75 7.28
C ARG A 123 -7.35 7.34 6.97
N TRP A 124 -8.43 7.24 6.20
CA TRP A 124 -8.88 5.98 5.62
C TRP A 124 -8.20 5.79 4.26
N VAL A 125 -7.40 4.73 4.12
CA VAL A 125 -6.64 4.44 2.89
C VAL A 125 -7.18 3.17 2.27
N ILE A 126 -7.65 3.27 1.03
CA ILE A 126 -8.22 2.14 0.28
C ILE A 126 -7.37 1.90 -0.96
N ALA A 127 -7.05 0.64 -1.22
CA ALA A 127 -6.48 0.21 -2.49
C ALA A 127 -7.56 -0.53 -3.27
N TYR A 128 -7.90 -0.03 -4.46
CA TYR A 128 -8.83 -0.69 -5.37
C TYR A 128 -8.07 -1.56 -6.37
N ARG A 129 -8.64 -2.72 -6.67
CA ARG A 129 -8.21 -3.58 -7.77
C ARG A 129 -9.38 -3.69 -8.75
N TYR A 130 -9.11 -3.58 -10.04
CA TYR A 130 -10.13 -3.85 -11.04
C TYR A 130 -10.62 -5.30 -10.92
N PRO A 131 -11.93 -5.56 -11.12
CA PRO A 131 -12.41 -6.92 -11.24
C PRO A 131 -11.70 -7.66 -12.37
N GLN A 132 -11.60 -8.98 -12.23
CA GLN A 132 -10.96 -9.81 -13.26
C GLN A 132 -11.69 -9.64 -14.60
N ASN A 133 -10.91 -9.42 -15.67
CA ASN A 133 -11.41 -9.22 -17.03
C ASN A 133 -12.32 -7.99 -17.24
N ALA A 134 -12.35 -7.04 -16.30
CA ALA A 134 -13.10 -5.80 -16.46
C ALA A 134 -12.41 -4.83 -17.45
N ASP A 135 -13.23 -4.02 -18.12
CA ASP A 135 -12.77 -2.84 -18.86
C ASP A 135 -12.25 -1.81 -17.85
N LYS A 136 -10.93 -1.55 -17.91
CA LYS A 136 -10.23 -0.66 -16.97
C LYS A 136 -10.70 0.77 -17.13
N GLU A 137 -10.86 1.24 -18.36
CA GLU A 137 -11.35 2.57 -18.66
C GLU A 137 -12.79 2.76 -18.17
N ALA A 138 -13.62 1.72 -18.25
CA ALA A 138 -14.96 1.76 -17.66
C ALA A 138 -14.91 1.80 -16.12
N CYS A 139 -14.00 1.07 -15.49
CA CYS A 139 -13.81 1.13 -14.04
C CYS A 139 -13.31 2.50 -13.58
N ASP A 140 -12.36 3.10 -14.31
CA ASP A 140 -11.87 4.46 -14.05
C ASP A 140 -13.02 5.48 -14.14
N ARG A 141 -13.82 5.41 -15.21
CA ARG A 141 -15.01 6.27 -15.35
C ARG A 141 -15.99 6.05 -14.20
N PHE A 142 -16.26 4.81 -13.83
CA PHE A 142 -17.14 4.51 -12.69
C PHE A 142 -16.62 5.13 -11.39
N PHE A 143 -15.32 5.01 -11.10
CA PHE A 143 -14.71 5.62 -9.93
C PHE A 143 -14.89 7.14 -9.94
N LEU A 144 -14.52 7.81 -11.04
CA LEU A 144 -14.55 9.27 -11.15
C LEU A 144 -15.97 9.85 -11.19
N ASP A 145 -16.85 9.23 -11.98
CA ASP A 145 -18.17 9.77 -12.29
C ASP A 145 -19.25 9.39 -11.28
N VAL A 146 -19.04 8.30 -10.54
CA VAL A 146 -20.02 7.76 -9.58
C VAL A 146 -19.42 7.72 -8.18
N GLN A 147 -18.46 6.82 -7.96
CA GLN A 147 -18.01 6.49 -6.60
C GLN A 147 -17.38 7.68 -5.88
N ALA A 148 -16.51 8.44 -6.54
CA ALA A 148 -15.87 9.63 -5.97
C ALA A 148 -16.90 10.69 -5.57
N LYS A 149 -17.97 10.87 -6.36
CA LYS A 149 -19.06 11.81 -6.05
C LYS A 149 -19.86 11.37 -4.83
N GLU A 150 -20.14 10.08 -4.72
CA GLU A 150 -20.82 9.49 -3.55
C GLU A 150 -19.97 9.60 -2.28
N ILE A 151 -18.66 9.30 -2.37
CA ILE A 151 -17.72 9.43 -1.25
C ILE A 151 -17.69 10.87 -0.73
N MET A 152 -17.67 11.88 -1.62
CA MET A 152 -17.71 13.29 -1.22
C MET A 152 -18.96 13.68 -0.41
N GLN A 153 -20.04 12.90 -0.46
CA GLN A 153 -21.25 13.14 0.34
C GLN A 153 -21.20 12.53 1.74
N ILE A 154 -20.16 11.75 2.08
CA ILE A 154 -20.05 11.10 3.39
C ILE A 154 -19.94 12.16 4.50
N PRO A 155 -20.86 12.18 5.47
CA PRO A 155 -20.80 13.14 6.58
C PRO A 155 -19.49 13.01 7.37
N GLY A 156 -18.85 14.15 7.62
CA GLY A 156 -17.59 14.21 8.37
C GLY A 156 -16.32 13.95 7.53
N LEU A 157 -16.46 13.69 6.22
CA LEU A 157 -15.31 13.66 5.32
C LEU A 157 -14.74 15.06 5.12
N ILE A 158 -13.46 15.24 5.46
CA ILE A 158 -12.78 16.55 5.40
C ILE A 158 -11.73 16.65 4.29
N ARG A 159 -11.25 15.50 3.77
CA ARG A 159 -10.20 15.43 2.75
C ARG A 159 -10.39 14.19 1.89
N PHE A 160 -10.39 14.35 0.57
CA PHE A 160 -10.46 13.21 -0.36
C PHE A 160 -9.67 13.48 -1.64
N PHE A 161 -8.78 12.55 -1.96
CA PHE A 161 -7.93 12.54 -3.15
C PHE A 161 -7.61 11.09 -3.52
N SER A 162 -7.21 10.85 -4.76
CA SER A 162 -6.79 9.54 -5.24
C SER A 162 -5.47 9.60 -6.00
N HIS A 163 -4.88 8.42 -6.17
CA HIS A 163 -3.75 8.21 -7.05
C HIS A 163 -4.10 7.07 -7.99
N LYS A 164 -3.90 7.28 -9.29
CA LYS A 164 -3.94 6.20 -10.27
C LYS A 164 -2.66 5.37 -10.17
N ALA A 165 -2.81 4.06 -9.98
CA ALA A 165 -1.69 3.14 -9.91
C ALA A 165 -0.91 3.12 -11.22
N VAL A 166 0.42 3.09 -11.12
CA VAL A 166 1.31 2.92 -12.28
C VAL A 166 1.33 1.43 -12.65
N GLU A 167 0.93 1.13 -13.87
CA GLU A 167 1.06 -0.22 -14.43
C GLU A 167 2.45 -0.38 -15.05
N PHE A 168 3.18 -1.40 -14.61
CA PHE A 168 4.44 -1.78 -15.23
C PHE A 168 4.69 -3.28 -15.05
N GLU A 169 5.47 -3.85 -15.98
CA GLU A 169 5.89 -5.26 -15.92
C GLU A 169 6.80 -5.46 -14.69
N GLY A 170 6.35 -6.31 -13.75
CA GLY A 170 7.03 -6.50 -12.45
C GLY A 170 6.46 -5.67 -11.29
N SER A 171 5.32 -5.00 -11.46
CA SER A 171 4.57 -4.40 -10.34
C SER A 171 4.11 -5.48 -9.36
N ALA A 172 4.46 -5.31 -8.09
CA ALA A 172 4.17 -6.29 -7.04
C ALA A 172 2.71 -6.27 -6.54
N LEU A 173 1.85 -5.45 -7.14
CA LEU A 173 0.46 -5.81 -7.36
C LEU A 173 0.36 -6.40 -8.77
N PRO A 174 0.63 -7.71 -8.93
CA PRO A 174 0.34 -8.37 -10.19
C PRO A 174 -1.17 -8.23 -10.44
N ILE A 175 -1.52 -7.78 -11.65
CA ILE A 175 -2.70 -8.34 -12.31
C ILE A 175 -2.39 -9.83 -12.37
N THR A 176 -2.96 -10.60 -11.45
CA THR A 176 -2.88 -12.07 -11.35
C THR A 176 -1.48 -12.67 -11.25
N THR A 177 -1.02 -13.12 -10.07
CA THR A 177 -0.06 -14.25 -10.04
C THR A 177 -0.10 -15.15 -8.80
N ASP A 178 -0.60 -14.74 -7.64
CA ASP A 178 -0.58 -15.62 -6.45
C ASP A 178 -1.96 -16.09 -5.94
N ASP A 179 -3.08 -15.61 -6.50
CA ASP A 179 -4.41 -16.16 -6.21
C ASP A 179 -4.67 -17.49 -6.99
N ASN A 180 -3.70 -17.95 -7.81
CA ASN A 180 -3.76 -19.19 -8.61
C ASN A 180 -2.79 -20.29 -8.14
N LYS A 181 -2.07 -20.12 -7.02
CA LYS A 181 -1.30 -21.23 -6.45
C LYS A 181 -2.22 -22.00 -5.52
N GLU A 182 -2.71 -23.15 -6.00
CA GLU A 182 -3.19 -24.19 -5.10
C GLU A 182 -2.12 -24.43 -4.03
N GLU A 183 -2.55 -24.57 -2.77
CA GLU A 183 -1.67 -24.95 -1.65
C GLU A 183 -0.83 -26.16 -2.08
N GLY A 184 0.48 -25.97 -2.21
CA GLY A 184 1.41 -27.06 -2.52
C GLY A 184 2.13 -27.01 -3.87
N SER A 185 2.03 -25.95 -4.67
CA SER A 185 2.95 -25.80 -5.82
C SER A 185 4.37 -25.40 -5.34
N GLU A 186 5.33 -26.29 -5.56
CA GLU A 186 6.74 -26.16 -5.15
C GLU A 186 7.44 -24.95 -5.80
N LYS A 187 8.49 -24.49 -5.12
CA LYS A 187 9.25 -23.24 -5.31
C LYS A 187 9.89 -23.07 -6.69
#